data_AF-A0A972TDW6-F1
#
_entry.id   AF-A0A972TDW6-F1
#
_cell.length_a   1.000
_cell.length_b   1.000
_cell.length_c   1.000
_cell.angle_alpha   90.00
_cell.angle_beta   90.00
_cell.angle_gamma   90.00
#
_symmetry.space_group_name_H-M   'P 1'
#
loop_
_entity.id
_entity.type
_entity.pdbx_description
1 polymer ?
#
loop_
_entity_poly.entity_id
_entity_poly.type
_entity_poly.pdbx_seq_one_letter_code
_entity_poly.pdbx_strand_id
1 'polypeptide(L)'
;AMTREEAEKSILTGFQLAADLFNKGIQILGTGDMGIGNTTPSAAIGTVLTGSLIEEMVGRGTGVDDKGLFRKQEAIRKGIEINQPNREDGLDVLSKLGGFEIGGIAGCILAGAYHKRPVVIDGFISTAGALVAHALCPAVVDYLFAGHCSEELGHRLMLEHLGLEPILDLGMRLGEGTGGALAMCIIEGAVRIFTDMLTFEQAGVTGKE
;
A
#
# COMPACT_ATOMS: atom_id res chain seq x y z
N ALA A 1 5.84 11.59 14.76
CA ALA A 1 6.81 11.47 13.64
C ALA A 1 7.13 12.83 13.03
N MET A 2 6.09 13.63 12.76
CA MET A 2 6.15 14.96 12.15
C MET A 2 4.98 15.80 12.71
N THR A 3 4.90 17.10 12.42
CA THR A 3 3.70 17.87 12.75
C THR A 3 2.53 17.48 11.85
N ARG A 4 1.31 17.88 12.22
CA ARG A 4 0.12 17.61 11.39
C ARG A 4 0.23 18.30 10.03
N GLU A 5 0.74 19.53 9.99
CA GLU A 5 0.98 20.30 8.77
C GLU A 5 2.03 19.64 7.87
N GLU A 6 3.08 19.06 8.46
CA GLU A 6 4.09 18.30 7.73
C GLU A 6 3.51 17.02 7.12
N ALA A 7 2.64 16.32 7.86
CA ALA A 7 1.94 15.15 7.35
C ALA A 7 1.01 15.50 6.18
N GLU A 8 0.23 16.58 6.31
CA GLU A 8 -0.62 17.09 5.23
C GLU A 8 0.22 17.44 4.00
N LYS A 9 1.34 18.16 4.19
CA LYS A 9 2.26 18.51 3.12
C LYS A 9 2.85 17.28 2.43
N SER A 10 3.16 16.22 3.17
CA SER A 10 3.67 14.97 2.58
C SER A 10 2.65 14.31 1.65
N ILE A 11 1.38 14.27 2.07
CA ILE A 11 0.26 13.75 1.27
C ILE A 11 0.05 14.62 0.03
N LEU A 12 -0.04 15.94 0.20
CA LEU A 12 -0.24 16.87 -0.91
C LEU A 12 0.90 16.80 -1.93
N THR A 13 2.13 16.57 -1.48
CA THR A 13 3.28 16.40 -2.36
C THR A 13 3.12 15.14 -3.22
N GLY A 14 2.79 14.00 -2.61
CA GLY A 14 2.53 12.75 -3.35
C GLY A 14 1.35 12.90 -4.32
N PHE A 15 0.28 13.55 -3.88
CA PHE A 15 -0.89 13.81 -4.70
C PHE A 15 -0.54 14.65 -5.94
N GLN A 16 0.17 15.77 -5.76
CA GLN A 16 0.53 16.64 -6.88
C GLN A 16 1.44 15.93 -7.88
N LEU A 17 2.41 15.16 -7.42
CA LEU A 17 3.31 14.40 -8.29
C LEU A 17 2.53 13.37 -9.14
N ALA A 18 1.62 12.62 -8.52
CA ALA A 18 0.79 11.65 -9.22
C ALA A 18 -0.20 12.33 -10.20
N ALA A 19 -0.84 13.43 -9.78
CA ALA A 19 -1.73 14.21 -10.64
C ALA A 19 -1.00 14.75 -11.88
N ASP A 20 0.23 15.25 -11.71
CA ASP A 20 1.06 15.72 -12.83
C ASP A 20 1.39 14.60 -13.82
N LEU A 21 1.64 13.38 -13.33
CA LEU A 21 1.85 12.21 -14.19
C LEU A 21 0.58 11.83 -14.95
N PHE A 22 -0.57 11.81 -14.28
CA PHE A 22 -1.85 11.53 -14.94
C PHE A 22 -2.22 12.58 -15.99
N ASN A 23 -1.97 13.86 -15.71
CA ASN A 23 -2.17 14.95 -16.69
C ASN A 23 -1.24 14.82 -17.91
N LYS A 24 -0.09 14.17 -17.76
CA LYS A 24 0.83 13.82 -18.86
C LYS A 24 0.42 12.56 -19.63
N GLY A 25 -0.71 11.93 -19.26
CA GLY A 25 -1.27 10.78 -19.96
C GLY A 25 -0.86 9.42 -19.40
N ILE A 26 -0.15 9.36 -18.27
CA ILE A 26 0.07 8.08 -17.56
C ILE A 26 -1.29 7.49 -17.19
N GLN A 27 -1.47 6.18 -17.41
CA GLN A 27 -2.77 5.51 -17.21
C GLN A 27 -2.82 4.68 -15.93
N ILE A 28 -1.66 4.25 -15.41
CA ILE A 28 -1.51 3.40 -14.23
C ILE A 28 -0.28 3.85 -13.43
N LEU A 29 -0.36 3.82 -12.11
CA LEU A 29 0.78 4.09 -11.22
C LEU A 29 1.11 2.88 -10.38
N GLY A 30 2.38 2.80 -9.97
CA GLY A 30 2.89 1.84 -9.00
C GLY A 30 3.52 2.62 -7.87
N THR A 31 3.24 2.22 -6.64
CA THR A 31 3.87 2.85 -5.47
C THR A 31 5.08 2.03 -5.04
N GLY A 32 6.09 2.72 -4.51
CA GLY A 32 7.26 2.10 -3.93
C GLY A 32 7.81 2.97 -2.81
N ASP A 33 8.66 2.37 -1.98
CA ASP A 33 9.26 3.03 -0.83
C ASP A 33 10.77 2.80 -0.81
N MET A 34 11.49 3.70 -0.15
CA MET A 34 12.88 3.46 0.23
C MET A 34 13.15 4.24 1.51
N GLY A 35 13.37 3.53 2.62
CA GLY A 35 13.59 4.15 3.92
C GLY A 35 14.10 3.16 4.95
N ILE A 36 15.30 3.37 5.48
CA ILE A 36 15.84 2.50 6.52
C ILE A 36 14.97 2.62 7.78
N GLY A 37 14.40 1.49 8.21
CA GLY A 37 13.60 1.39 9.44
C GLY A 37 12.09 1.64 9.25
N ASN A 38 11.63 1.93 8.03
CA ASN A 38 10.23 2.26 7.72
C ASN A 38 9.23 1.10 7.93
N THR A 39 9.69 -0.14 8.10
CA THR A 39 8.83 -1.26 8.52
C THR A 39 8.28 -1.09 9.94
N THR A 40 8.92 -0.27 10.79
CA THR A 40 8.44 0.03 12.15
C THR A 40 7.24 0.99 12.14
N PRO A 41 7.31 2.19 11.53
CA PRO A 41 6.14 3.06 11.39
C PRO A 41 5.02 2.40 10.58
N SER A 42 5.34 1.60 9.55
CA SER A 42 4.32 0.87 8.78
C SER A 42 3.54 -0.12 9.65
N ALA A 43 4.23 -0.88 10.51
CA ALA A 43 3.56 -1.78 11.45
C ALA A 43 2.77 -1.02 12.53
N ALA A 44 3.25 0.15 12.98
CA ALA A 44 2.51 0.98 13.93
C ALA A 44 1.20 1.51 13.32
N ILE A 45 1.25 2.01 12.08
CA ILE A 45 0.08 2.44 11.31
C ILE A 45 -0.89 1.27 11.13
N GLY A 46 -0.38 0.11 10.67
CA GLY A 46 -1.18 -1.11 10.52
C GLY A 46 -1.91 -1.46 11.79
N THR A 47 -1.18 -1.60 12.90
CA THR A 47 -1.75 -1.94 14.22
C THR A 47 -2.90 -1.01 14.60
N VAL A 48 -2.71 0.31 14.46
CA VAL A 48 -3.70 1.30 14.89
C VAL A 48 -4.94 1.29 13.98
N LEU A 49 -4.74 1.28 12.66
CA LEU A 49 -5.86 1.41 11.70
C LEU A 49 -6.66 0.11 11.59
N THR A 50 -6.00 -1.06 11.60
CA THR A 50 -6.70 -2.35 11.57
C THR A 50 -7.26 -2.73 12.94
N GLY A 51 -6.68 -2.23 14.03
CA GLY A 51 -7.00 -2.65 15.40
C GLY A 51 -6.43 -4.03 15.76
N SER A 52 -5.46 -4.53 15.00
CA SER A 52 -4.78 -5.81 15.23
C SER A 52 -3.79 -5.73 16.41
N LEU A 53 -3.34 -6.88 16.89
CA LEU A 53 -2.29 -6.94 17.90
C LEU A 53 -0.92 -6.61 17.27
N ILE A 54 -0.02 -5.99 18.05
CA ILE A 54 1.34 -5.65 17.58
C ILE A 54 2.08 -6.93 17.16
N GLU A 55 1.86 -8.03 17.89
CA GLU A 55 2.48 -9.33 17.67
C GLU A 55 2.07 -9.96 16.32
N GLU A 56 0.88 -9.63 15.81
CA GLU A 56 0.37 -10.08 14.52
C GLU A 56 0.87 -9.19 13.37
N MET A 57 1.23 -7.94 13.67
CA MET A 57 1.64 -6.96 12.67
C MET A 57 3.16 -6.93 12.44
N VAL A 58 3.95 -7.26 13.47
CA VAL A 58 5.41 -7.08 13.47
C VAL A 58 6.14 -8.39 13.17
N GLY A 59 6.68 -8.49 11.96
CA GLY A 59 7.61 -9.55 11.57
C GLY A 59 9.08 -9.23 11.85
N ARG A 60 9.96 -10.19 11.53
CA ARG A 60 11.42 -10.06 11.65
C ARG A 60 12.06 -9.16 10.58
N GLY A 61 11.30 -8.75 9.56
CA GLY A 61 11.77 -7.97 8.41
C GLY A 61 13.09 -8.46 7.82
N THR A 62 14.14 -7.63 7.88
CA THR A 62 15.48 -7.91 7.35
C THR A 62 16.28 -8.97 8.15
N GLY A 63 15.62 -9.74 9.03
CA GLY A 63 16.22 -10.89 9.72
C GLY A 63 16.67 -10.60 11.14
N VAL A 64 15.93 -9.78 11.90
CA VAL A 64 16.29 -9.49 13.29
C VAL A 64 16.14 -10.70 14.22
N ASP A 65 17.00 -10.78 15.23
CA ASP A 65 16.92 -11.77 16.31
C ASP A 65 15.71 -11.52 17.23
N ASP A 66 15.45 -12.43 18.17
CA ASP A 66 14.29 -12.30 19.08
C ASP A 66 14.34 -11.02 19.90
N LYS A 67 15.54 -10.57 20.27
CA LYS A 67 15.74 -9.29 20.95
C LYS A 67 15.43 -8.11 20.04
N GLY A 68 15.76 -8.18 18.77
CA GLY A 68 15.42 -7.19 17.75
C GLY A 68 13.91 -7.12 17.49
N LEU A 69 13.25 -8.27 17.39
CA LEU A 69 11.80 -8.35 17.28
C LEU A 69 11.11 -7.71 18.49
N PHE A 70 11.53 -8.09 19.72
CA PHE A 70 11.00 -7.52 20.94
C PHE A 70 11.21 -6.00 21.02
N ARG A 71 12.41 -5.51 20.67
CA ARG A 71 12.69 -4.06 20.63
C ARG A 71 11.79 -3.32 19.64
N LYS A 72 11.52 -3.92 18.48
CA LYS A 72 10.63 -3.33 17.45
C LYS A 72 9.19 -3.25 17.95
N GLN A 73 8.68 -4.34 18.53
CA GLN A 73 7.34 -4.37 19.15
C GLN A 73 7.22 -3.34 20.29
N GLU A 74 8.25 -3.24 21.13
CA GLU A 74 8.26 -2.29 22.24
C GLU A 74 8.37 -0.83 21.78
N ALA A 75 9.12 -0.55 20.72
CA ALA A 75 9.16 0.77 20.11
C ALA A 75 7.78 1.20 19.58
N ILE A 76 7.06 0.28 18.94
CA ILE A 76 5.70 0.52 18.44
C ILE A 76 4.74 0.75 19.62
N ARG A 77 4.78 -0.11 20.64
CA ARG A 77 3.96 0.00 21.85
C ARG A 77 4.14 1.37 22.52
N LYS A 78 5.38 1.77 22.78
CA LYS A 78 5.70 3.09 23.34
C LYS A 78 5.28 4.23 22.44
N GLY A 79 5.46 4.10 21.13
CA GLY A 79 5.02 5.08 20.15
C GLY A 79 3.52 5.33 20.25
N ILE A 80 2.71 4.27 20.29
CA ILE A 80 1.25 4.35 20.43
C ILE A 80 0.87 4.96 21.79
N GLU A 81 1.47 4.51 22.89
CA GLU A 81 1.18 4.98 24.25
C GLU A 81 1.44 6.48 24.42
N ILE A 82 2.59 6.95 23.94
CA ILE A 82 3.00 8.35 24.08
C ILE A 82 2.16 9.27 23.20
N ASN A 83 1.88 8.85 21.96
CA ASN A 83 1.26 9.74 20.97
C ASN A 83 -0.26 9.66 20.95
N GLN A 84 -0.86 8.56 21.42
CA GLN A 84 -2.31 8.34 21.45
C GLN A 84 -3.00 8.73 20.13
N PRO A 85 -2.68 8.05 19.02
CA PRO A 85 -3.26 8.37 17.72
C PRO A 85 -4.76 8.04 17.68
N ASN A 86 -5.55 8.92 17.06
CA ASN A 86 -6.95 8.68 16.78
C ASN A 86 -7.09 7.80 15.53
N ARG A 87 -7.54 6.56 15.68
CA ARG A 87 -7.70 5.60 14.57
C ARG A 87 -8.68 6.04 13.48
N GLU A 88 -9.62 6.94 13.81
CA GLU A 88 -10.61 7.47 12.86
C GLU A 88 -10.07 8.67 12.06
N ASP A 89 -8.84 9.12 12.34
CA ASP A 89 -8.19 10.22 11.64
C ASP A 89 -6.84 9.75 11.06
N GLY A 90 -6.85 9.33 9.79
CA GLY A 90 -5.66 8.85 9.08
C GLY A 90 -4.49 9.86 9.08
N LEU A 91 -4.80 11.17 9.11
CA LEU A 91 -3.78 12.21 9.18
C LEU A 91 -3.16 12.32 10.58
N ASP A 92 -3.96 12.13 11.64
CA ASP A 92 -3.45 12.04 13.01
C ASP A 92 -2.53 10.83 13.18
N VAL A 93 -2.95 9.66 12.69
CA VAL A 93 -2.12 8.43 12.72
C VAL A 93 -0.80 8.64 11.98
N LEU A 94 -0.84 9.20 10.76
CA LEU A 94 0.36 9.46 9.96
C LEU A 94 1.32 10.44 10.66
N SER A 95 0.81 11.57 11.18
CA SER A 95 1.65 12.59 11.82
C SER A 95 2.35 12.05 13.07
N LYS A 96 1.65 11.23 13.87
CA LYS A 96 2.16 10.67 15.12
C LYS A 96 3.10 9.49 14.92
N LEU A 97 2.74 8.54 14.06
CA LEU A 97 3.42 7.24 13.98
C LEU A 97 4.07 6.92 12.63
N GLY A 98 3.84 7.73 11.59
CA GLY A 98 4.23 7.41 10.23
C GLY A 98 5.60 7.91 9.79
N GLY A 99 5.74 8.08 8.48
CA GLY A 99 6.93 8.57 7.79
C GLY A 99 6.53 9.39 6.56
N PHE A 100 7.43 10.27 6.09
CA PHE A 100 7.14 11.18 4.97
C PHE A 100 6.86 10.41 3.67
N GLU A 101 7.58 9.32 3.46
CA GLU A 101 7.41 8.39 2.34
C GLU A 101 6.02 7.73 2.37
N ILE A 102 5.52 7.35 3.54
CA ILE A 102 4.19 6.74 3.71
C ILE A 102 3.10 7.76 3.36
N GLY A 103 3.27 9.01 3.81
CA GLY A 103 2.38 10.12 3.45
C GLY A 103 2.40 10.42 1.96
N GLY A 104 3.58 10.41 1.33
CA GLY A 104 3.73 10.55 -0.12
C GLY A 104 2.99 9.44 -0.89
N ILE A 105 3.11 8.19 -0.45
CA ILE A 105 2.38 7.05 -1.05
C ILE A 105 0.87 7.24 -0.90
N ALA A 106 0.39 7.62 0.30
CA ALA A 106 -1.03 7.90 0.53
C ALA A 106 -1.55 9.00 -0.43
N GLY A 107 -0.75 10.04 -0.66
CA GLY A 107 -1.02 11.09 -1.64
C GLY A 107 -1.16 10.55 -3.07
N CYS A 108 -0.22 9.70 -3.51
CA CYS A 108 -0.30 9.06 -4.84
C CYS A 108 -1.59 8.25 -5.02
N ILE A 109 -1.99 7.51 -3.98
CA ILE A 109 -3.22 6.70 -3.98
C ILE A 109 -4.47 7.59 -4.08
N LEU A 110 -4.54 8.65 -3.27
CA LEU A 110 -5.64 9.63 -3.32
C LEU A 110 -5.75 10.29 -4.70
N ALA A 111 -4.63 10.63 -5.33
CA ALA A 111 -4.62 11.15 -6.69
C ALA A 111 -5.12 10.13 -7.72
N GLY A 112 -4.75 8.85 -7.56
CA GLY A 112 -5.26 7.76 -8.38
C GLY A 112 -6.79 7.71 -8.36
N ALA A 113 -7.37 7.69 -7.16
CA ALA A 113 -8.82 7.70 -7.00
C ALA A 113 -9.48 8.97 -7.57
N TYR A 114 -8.91 10.15 -7.29
CA TYR A 114 -9.42 11.42 -7.82
C TYR A 114 -9.44 11.47 -9.35
N HIS A 115 -8.38 10.98 -9.99
CA HIS A 115 -8.27 10.90 -11.45
C HIS A 115 -8.94 9.66 -12.07
N LYS A 116 -9.53 8.80 -11.24
CA LYS A 116 -10.12 7.51 -11.62
C LYS A 116 -9.13 6.61 -12.36
N ARG A 117 -7.90 6.52 -11.85
CA ARG A 117 -6.79 5.75 -12.40
C ARG A 117 -6.36 4.65 -11.45
N PRO A 118 -6.05 3.45 -11.95
CA PRO A 118 -5.55 2.36 -11.13
C PRO A 118 -4.18 2.68 -10.51
N VAL A 119 -4.01 2.29 -9.26
CA VAL A 119 -2.75 2.35 -8.52
C VAL A 119 -2.42 0.96 -8.00
N VAL A 120 -1.24 0.46 -8.35
CA VAL A 120 -0.73 -0.82 -7.88
C VAL A 120 0.12 -0.57 -6.64
N ILE A 121 -0.33 -1.07 -5.49
CA ILE A 121 0.43 -1.02 -4.25
C ILE A 121 1.41 -2.19 -4.21
N ASP A 122 2.62 -1.94 -3.72
CA ASP A 122 3.70 -2.92 -3.70
C ASP A 122 3.63 -3.82 -2.46
N GLY A 123 4.56 -3.64 -1.52
CA GLY A 123 4.66 -4.40 -0.28
C GLY A 123 4.07 -3.69 0.93
N PHE A 124 4.45 -4.19 2.11
CA PHE A 124 3.98 -3.75 3.41
C PHE A 124 3.96 -2.23 3.64
N ILE A 125 5.00 -1.51 3.22
CA ILE A 125 5.10 -0.05 3.42
C ILE A 125 4.12 0.69 2.50
N SER A 126 4.00 0.27 1.25
CA SER A 126 3.02 0.84 0.31
C SER A 126 1.59 0.62 0.82
N THR A 127 1.32 -0.57 1.37
CA THR A 127 0.03 -0.89 1.96
C THR A 127 -0.26 -0.09 3.24
N ALA A 128 0.75 0.26 4.04
CA ALA A 128 0.57 1.23 5.12
C ALA A 128 0.14 2.61 4.62
N GLY A 129 0.69 3.07 3.48
CA GLY A 129 0.21 4.28 2.80
C GLY A 129 -1.23 4.14 2.29
N ALA A 130 -1.60 2.96 1.80
CA ALA A 130 -2.97 2.65 1.40
C ALA A 130 -3.96 2.68 2.58
N LEU A 131 -3.59 2.17 3.74
CA LEU A 131 -4.41 2.27 4.95
C LEU A 131 -4.64 3.73 5.37
N VAL A 132 -3.60 4.57 5.32
CA VAL A 132 -3.75 6.01 5.59
C VAL A 132 -4.70 6.66 4.58
N ALA A 133 -4.53 6.38 3.29
CA ALA A 133 -5.42 6.90 2.25
C ALA A 133 -6.86 6.43 2.42
N HIS A 134 -7.08 5.16 2.77
CA HIS A 134 -8.39 4.57 3.03
C HIS A 134 -9.07 5.20 4.26
N ALA A 135 -8.32 5.43 5.35
CA ALA A 135 -8.84 6.12 6.53
C ALA A 135 -9.27 7.57 6.23
N LEU A 136 -8.62 8.24 5.26
CA LEU A 136 -9.01 9.58 4.81
C LEU A 136 -10.16 9.56 3.81
N CYS A 137 -10.19 8.58 2.91
CA CYS A 137 -11.19 8.44 1.86
C CYS A 137 -11.40 6.95 1.53
N PRO A 138 -12.43 6.29 2.07
CA PRO A 138 -12.63 4.85 1.88
C PRO A 138 -12.76 4.42 0.41
N ALA A 139 -13.29 5.30 -0.45
CA ALA A 139 -13.48 5.04 -1.87
C ALA A 139 -12.18 4.83 -2.67
N VAL A 140 -11.00 5.07 -2.07
CA VAL A 140 -9.73 4.79 -2.77
C VAL A 140 -9.55 3.32 -3.13
N VAL A 141 -10.13 2.41 -2.34
CA VAL A 141 -9.97 0.95 -2.52
C VAL A 141 -10.45 0.49 -3.90
N ASP A 142 -11.47 1.13 -4.47
CA ASP A 142 -12.00 0.83 -5.81
C ASP A 142 -10.98 1.06 -6.95
N TYR A 143 -9.85 1.72 -6.64
CA TYR A 143 -8.79 2.04 -7.59
C TYR A 143 -7.47 1.32 -7.28
N LEU A 144 -7.44 0.48 -6.23
CA LEU A 144 -6.23 -0.20 -5.79
C LEU A 144 -6.12 -1.61 -6.37
N PHE A 145 -4.91 -1.96 -6.77
CA PHE A 145 -4.50 -3.34 -7.05
C PHE A 145 -3.37 -3.72 -6.10
N ALA A 146 -3.52 -4.81 -5.35
CA ALA A 146 -2.44 -5.33 -4.55
C ALA A 146 -1.45 -6.08 -5.44
N GLY A 147 -0.25 -5.52 -5.62
CA GLY A 147 0.75 -6.08 -6.52
C GLY A 147 1.22 -7.45 -6.07
N HIS A 148 1.59 -7.58 -4.79
CA HIS A 148 1.95 -8.87 -4.21
C HIS A 148 1.66 -8.98 -2.71
N CYS A 149 1.61 -10.21 -2.18
CA CYS A 149 1.75 -10.45 -0.75
C CYS A 149 3.24 -10.50 -0.41
N SER A 150 3.68 -9.71 0.57
CA SER A 150 5.07 -9.74 1.05
C SER A 150 5.22 -10.72 2.22
N GLU A 151 6.45 -11.14 2.49
CA GLU A 151 6.79 -11.98 3.66
C GLU A 151 6.75 -11.23 5.00
N GLU A 152 6.33 -9.96 5.00
CA GLU A 152 6.11 -9.23 6.25
C GLU A 152 4.82 -9.73 6.88
N LEU A 153 4.91 -10.19 8.13
CA LEU A 153 3.84 -10.89 8.85
C LEU A 153 2.49 -10.16 8.77
N GLY A 154 2.49 -8.84 8.99
CA GLY A 154 1.29 -8.04 9.02
C GLY A 154 0.70 -7.70 7.64
N HIS A 155 1.40 -7.97 6.53
CA HIS A 155 0.96 -7.48 5.23
C HIS A 155 -0.38 -8.10 4.81
N ARG A 156 -0.55 -9.41 5.00
CA ARG A 156 -1.81 -10.09 4.70
C ARG A 156 -2.98 -9.49 5.49
N LEU A 157 -2.78 -9.18 6.77
CA LEU A 157 -3.79 -8.54 7.62
C LEU A 157 -4.18 -7.15 7.10
N MET A 158 -3.20 -6.36 6.63
CA MET A 158 -3.49 -5.06 6.04
C MET A 158 -4.29 -5.18 4.74
N LEU A 159 -3.96 -6.15 3.88
CA LEU A 159 -4.69 -6.42 2.64
C LEU A 159 -6.12 -6.89 2.92
N GLU A 160 -6.30 -7.80 3.88
CA GLU A 160 -7.62 -8.28 4.33
C GLU A 160 -8.48 -7.13 4.87
N HIS A 161 -7.90 -6.21 5.66
CA HIS A 161 -8.59 -5.02 6.14
C HIS A 161 -9.07 -4.11 5.01
N LEU A 162 -8.28 -4.00 3.93
CA LEU A 162 -8.63 -3.24 2.72
C LEU A 162 -9.54 -4.01 1.76
N GLY A 163 -9.80 -5.30 2.00
CA GLY A 163 -10.56 -6.15 1.07
C GLY A 163 -9.84 -6.41 -0.26
N LEU A 164 -8.51 -6.38 -0.28
CA LEU A 164 -7.70 -6.56 -1.49
C LEU A 164 -7.08 -7.96 -1.55
N GLU A 165 -7.18 -8.59 -2.72
CA GLU A 165 -6.47 -9.83 -3.03
C GLU A 165 -5.18 -9.54 -3.82
N PRO A 166 -4.02 -10.08 -3.39
CA PRO A 166 -2.75 -9.86 -4.08
C PRO A 166 -2.70 -10.60 -5.42
N ILE A 167 -2.21 -9.93 -6.46
CA ILE A 167 -2.01 -10.52 -7.80
C ILE A 167 -0.91 -11.59 -7.77
N LEU A 168 0.14 -11.37 -6.96
CA LEU A 168 1.31 -12.23 -6.87
C LEU A 168 1.56 -12.69 -5.42
N ASP A 169 2.00 -13.93 -5.24
CA ASP A 169 2.54 -14.45 -3.97
C ASP A 169 3.85 -15.18 -4.27
N LEU A 170 4.96 -14.45 -4.18
CA LEU A 170 6.29 -14.89 -4.64
C LEU A 170 7.33 -14.90 -3.50
N GLY A 171 6.91 -14.77 -2.24
CA GLY A 171 7.82 -14.68 -1.10
C GLY A 171 8.74 -13.44 -1.13
N MET A 172 8.28 -12.34 -1.73
CA MET A 172 9.05 -11.11 -1.90
C MET A 172 9.03 -10.23 -0.64
N ARG A 173 10.11 -9.47 -0.41
CA ARG A 173 10.25 -8.58 0.76
C ARG A 173 11.25 -7.44 0.56
N LEU A 174 11.52 -7.06 -0.69
CA LEU A 174 12.47 -6.00 -1.01
C LEU A 174 11.85 -4.61 -0.81
N GLY A 175 10.60 -4.41 -1.25
CA GLY A 175 9.98 -3.09 -1.34
C GLY A 175 10.33 -2.42 -2.67
N GLU A 176 10.53 -1.10 -2.63
CA GLU A 176 10.94 -0.26 -3.77
C GLU A 176 9.97 -0.23 -4.95
N GLY A 177 8.77 -0.81 -4.83
CA GLY A 177 7.81 -0.90 -5.92
C GLY A 177 7.99 -2.13 -6.80
N THR A 178 8.82 -3.09 -6.39
CA THR A 178 9.24 -4.21 -7.24
C THR A 178 8.12 -5.21 -7.53
N GLY A 179 7.34 -5.60 -6.53
CA GLY A 179 6.16 -6.45 -6.72
C GLY A 179 5.06 -5.72 -7.47
N GLY A 180 4.87 -4.42 -7.22
CA GLY A 180 3.96 -3.56 -7.98
C GLY A 180 4.31 -3.52 -9.48
N ALA A 181 5.59 -3.35 -9.82
CA ALA A 181 6.06 -3.34 -11.20
C ALA A 181 5.85 -4.70 -11.90
N LEU A 182 6.10 -5.81 -11.22
CA LEU A 182 5.84 -7.16 -11.77
C LEU A 182 4.35 -7.39 -12.00
N ALA A 183 3.50 -6.96 -11.07
CA ALA A 183 2.05 -7.12 -11.19
C ALA A 183 1.46 -6.31 -12.35
N MET A 184 2.05 -5.17 -12.71
CA MET A 184 1.63 -4.41 -13.89
C MET A 184 1.73 -5.22 -15.19
N CYS A 185 2.72 -6.11 -15.32
CA CYS A 185 2.82 -6.99 -16.49
C CYS A 185 1.62 -7.96 -16.57
N ILE A 186 1.13 -8.44 -15.42
CA ILE A 186 -0.05 -9.30 -15.35
C ILE A 186 -1.30 -8.51 -15.71
N ILE A 187 -1.44 -7.28 -15.21
CA ILE A 187 -2.54 -6.37 -15.54
C ILE A 187 -2.56 -6.07 -17.05
N GLU A 188 -1.41 -5.77 -17.65
CA GLU A 188 -1.31 -5.58 -19.10
C GLU A 188 -1.73 -6.84 -19.87
N GLY A 189 -1.29 -8.02 -19.42
CA GLY A 189 -1.72 -9.30 -19.99
C GLY A 189 -3.24 -9.47 -19.95
N ALA A 190 -3.88 -9.14 -18.82
CA ALA A 190 -5.34 -9.21 -18.67
C ALA A 190 -6.06 -8.24 -19.62
N VAL A 191 -5.55 -7.02 -19.77
CA VAL A 191 -6.09 -6.04 -20.73
C VAL A 191 -6.00 -6.57 -22.16
N ARG A 192 -4.84 -7.11 -22.56
CA ARG A 192 -4.66 -7.69 -23.91
C ARG A 192 -5.54 -8.90 -24.17
N ILE A 193 -5.75 -9.75 -23.16
CA ILE A 193 -6.73 -10.85 -23.26
C ILE A 193 -8.11 -10.29 -23.60
N PHE A 194 -8.52 -9.20 -22.95
CA PHE A 194 -9.82 -8.59 -23.19
C PHE A 194 -9.93 -7.88 -24.55
N THR A 195 -8.87 -7.21 -25.01
CA THR A 195 -8.91 -6.38 -26.23
C THR A 195 -8.52 -7.11 -27.50
N ASP A 196 -7.61 -8.08 -27.40
CA ASP A 196 -6.91 -8.64 -28.56
C ASP A 196 -7.30 -10.10 -28.84
N MET A 197 -7.87 -10.84 -27.88
CA MET A 197 -8.34 -12.20 -28.14
C MET A 197 -9.59 -12.19 -29.02
N LEU A 198 -9.54 -13.01 -30.07
CA LEU A 198 -10.70 -13.24 -30.93
C LEU A 198 -11.82 -13.92 -30.14
N THR A 199 -13.04 -13.45 -30.38
CA THR A 199 -14.24 -14.19 -29.97
C THR A 199 -14.31 -15.53 -30.70
N PHE A 200 -15.06 -16.50 -30.14
CA PHE A 200 -15.26 -17.80 -30.79
C PHE A 200 -15.81 -17.70 -32.23
N GLU A 201 -16.64 -16.69 -32.50
CA GLU A 201 -17.16 -16.43 -33.85
C GLU A 201 -16.03 -15.99 -34.80
N GLN A 202 -15.23 -15.02 -34.39
CA GLN A 202 -14.08 -14.54 -35.17
C GLN A 202 -13.01 -15.62 -35.38
N ALA A 203 -12.86 -16.52 -34.41
CA ALA A 203 -11.91 -17.64 -34.47
C ALA A 203 -12.46 -18.88 -35.23
N GLY A 204 -13.72 -18.86 -35.67
CA GLY A 204 -14.34 -19.97 -36.41
C GLY A 204 -14.53 -21.25 -35.60
N VAL A 205 -14.67 -21.14 -34.27
CA VAL A 205 -14.87 -22.31 -33.38
C VAL A 205 -16.33 -22.75 -33.40
N THR A 206 -16.58 -23.97 -33.85
CA THR A 206 -17.91 -24.60 -33.94
C THR A 206 -18.17 -25.57 -32.78
N GLY A 207 -19.43 -25.71 -32.36
CA GLY A 207 -19.84 -26.63 -31.28
C GLY A 207 -19.85 -26.01 -29.89
N LYS A 208 -20.57 -24.89 -29.70
CA LYS A 208 -20.64 -24.17 -28.42
C LYS A 208 -21.65 -24.81 -27.46
N GLU A 209 -21.22 -25.05 -26.23
CA GLU A 209 -22.01 -24.80 -25.01
C GLU A 209 -21.55 -23.49 -24.40
#